data_AF-A0ABD5SXF3-F1
#
_entry.id   AF-A0ABD5SXF3-F1
#
_cell.length_a   1.000
_cell.length_b   1.000
_cell.length_c   1.000
_cell.angle_alpha   90.00
_cell.angle_beta   90.00
_cell.angle_gamma   90.00
#
_symmetry.space_group_name_H-M   'P 1'
#
loop_
_entity.id
_entity.type
_entity.pdbx_description
1 polymer ?
#
loop_
_entity_poly.entity_id
_entity_poly.type
_entity_poly.pdbx_seq_one_letter_code
_entity_poly.pdbx_strand_id
1 'polypeptide(L)'
;DTALETADIALMGDDIGKLPYLYELSHTANGVIRQNVWASLGVKALLALGVPLGLVSVALAVVVGDMGMSLGVTGNAMRLANVEPERSPDLE
;
A
#
# COMPACT_ATOMS: atom_id res chain seq x y z
N ASP A 1 -0.29 -11.89 -29.37
CA ASP A 1 -1.50 -12.25 -28.62
C ASP A 1 -1.34 -13.33 -27.58
N THR A 2 -0.90 -14.56 -27.90
CA THR A 2 -0.79 -15.64 -26.88
C THR A 2 0.17 -15.35 -25.72
N ALA A 3 1.18 -14.47 -25.90
CA ALA A 3 2.11 -14.06 -24.84
C ALA A 3 1.55 -12.99 -23.88
N LEU A 4 0.55 -12.21 -24.31
CA LEU A 4 -0.09 -11.18 -23.48
C LEU A 4 -1.13 -11.79 -22.53
N GLU A 5 -1.76 -12.89 -22.94
CA GLU A 5 -2.86 -13.54 -22.21
C GLU A 5 -2.39 -14.36 -20.99
N THR A 6 -1.07 -14.59 -20.86
CA THR A 6 -0.45 -15.30 -19.73
C THR A 6 0.45 -14.43 -18.87
N ALA A 7 0.59 -13.15 -19.19
CA ALA A 7 1.48 -12.24 -18.46
C ALA A 7 0.70 -11.51 -17.35
N ASP A 8 1.22 -11.54 -16.12
CA ASP A 8 0.68 -10.74 -15.00
C ASP A 8 0.94 -9.23 -15.17
N ILE A 9 1.87 -8.86 -16.07
CA ILE A 9 2.27 -7.48 -16.35
C ILE A 9 2.39 -7.31 -17.86
N ALA A 10 1.58 -6.41 -18.44
CA ALA A 10 1.63 -6.04 -19.84
C ALA A 10 2.25 -4.66 -20.02
N LEU A 11 3.37 -4.58 -20.76
CA LEU A 11 3.94 -3.32 -21.21
C LEU A 11 3.19 -2.86 -22.45
N MET A 12 2.40 -1.79 -22.36
CA MET A 12 1.62 -1.24 -23.49
C MET A 12 2.47 -0.59 -24.59
N GLY A 13 3.79 -0.47 -24.40
CA GLY A 13 4.72 -0.05 -25.43
C GLY A 13 5.98 -0.91 -25.39
N ASP A 14 6.66 -1.05 -26.53
CA ASP A 14 7.87 -1.88 -26.73
C ASP A 14 9.13 -1.37 -25.98
N ASP A 15 8.96 -0.49 -25.00
CA ASP A 15 10.05 0.18 -24.31
C ASP A 15 10.38 -0.53 -22.98
N ILE A 16 11.33 -1.46 -23.06
CA ILE A 16 11.92 -2.18 -21.92
C ILE A 16 12.56 -1.19 -20.91
N GLY A 17 12.84 0.05 -21.32
CA GLY A 17 13.31 1.13 -20.45
C GLY A 17 12.37 1.49 -19.29
N LYS A 18 11.11 1.01 -19.29
CA LYS A 18 10.14 1.23 -18.20
C LYS A 18 10.19 0.20 -17.08
N LEU A 19 10.93 -0.90 -17.25
CA LEU A 19 11.09 -1.93 -16.21
C LEU A 19 11.72 -1.40 -14.90
N PRO A 20 12.76 -0.55 -14.92
CA PRO A 20 13.33 0.02 -13.70
C PRO A 20 12.31 0.84 -12.90
N TYR A 21 11.52 1.67 -13.59
CA TYR A 21 10.43 2.43 -12.95
C TYR A 21 9.40 1.51 -12.28
N LEU A 22 8.94 0.47 -12.99
CA LEU A 22 7.99 -0.51 -12.42
C LEU A 22 8.56 -1.23 -11.20
N TYR A 23 9.86 -1.52 -11.21
CA TYR A 23 10.55 -2.12 -10.08
C TYR A 23 10.59 -1.18 -8.86
N GLU A 24 10.96 0.09 -9.06
CA GLU A 24 11.01 1.10 -7.98
C GLU A 24 9.63 1.39 -7.39
N LEU A 25 8.61 1.50 -8.26
CA LEU A 25 7.22 1.67 -7.85
C LEU A 25 6.75 0.48 -7.01
N SER A 26 7.02 -0.76 -7.45
CA SER A 26 6.69 -1.98 -6.72
C SER A 26 7.38 -2.03 -5.35
N HIS A 27 8.66 -1.69 -5.27
CA HIS A 27 9.41 -1.70 -4.01
C HIS A 27 8.87 -0.66 -3.02
N THR A 28 8.56 0.53 -3.50
CA THR A 28 7.95 1.61 -2.72
C THR A 28 6.55 1.20 -2.22
N ALA A 29 5.75 0.60 -3.11
CA ALA A 29 4.42 0.09 -2.78
C ALA A 29 4.48 -0.97 -1.68
N ASN A 30 5.42 -1.91 -1.81
CA ASN A 30 5.58 -2.99 -0.84
C ASN A 30 6.03 -2.47 0.54
N GLY A 31 6.84 -1.40 0.57
CA GLY A 31 7.20 -0.68 1.79
C GLY A 31 5.98 -0.09 2.52
N VAL A 32 5.10 0.60 1.79
CA VAL A 32 3.87 1.18 2.35
C VAL A 32 2.90 0.10 2.80
N ILE A 33 2.75 -0.98 2.03
CA ILE A 33 1.91 -2.14 2.40
C ILE A 33 2.40 -2.73 3.73
N ARG A 34 3.71 -2.97 3.88
CA ARG A 34 4.25 -3.48 5.16
C ARG A 34 3.97 -2.53 6.31
N GLN A 35 4.16 -1.22 6.14
CA GLN A 35 3.84 -0.23 7.18
C GLN A 35 2.38 -0.28 7.60
N ASN A 36 1.49 -0.34 6.61
CA ASN A 36 0.05 -0.42 6.80
C ASN A 36 -0.38 -1.68 7.57
N VAL A 37 0.16 -2.83 7.19
CA VAL A 37 -0.10 -4.11 7.87
C VAL A 37 0.40 -4.07 9.30
N TRP A 38 1.65 -3.62 9.53
CA TRP A 38 2.23 -3.55 10.88
C TRP A 38 1.47 -2.57 11.77
N ALA A 39 1.07 -1.40 11.25
CA ALA A 39 0.29 -0.44 12.01
C ALA A 39 -1.10 -0.99 12.38
N SER A 40 -1.80 -1.63 11.42
CA SER A 40 -3.12 -2.24 11.67
C SER A 40 -3.02 -3.35 12.72
N LEU A 41 -2.01 -4.21 12.59
CA LEU A 41 -1.78 -5.31 13.52
C LEU A 41 -1.42 -4.79 14.91
N GLY A 42 -0.60 -3.74 15.01
CA GLY A 42 -0.26 -3.08 16.27
C GLY A 42 -1.48 -2.50 16.98
N VAL A 43 -2.33 -1.76 16.26
CA VAL A 43 -3.57 -1.20 16.82
C VAL A 43 -4.51 -2.31 17.28
N LYS A 44 -4.73 -3.35 16.46
CA LYS A 44 -5.58 -4.49 16.84
C LYS A 44 -5.02 -5.24 18.05
N ALA A 45 -3.71 -5.45 18.14
CA ALA A 45 -3.08 -6.10 19.28
C ALA A 45 -3.25 -5.28 20.57
N LEU A 46 -3.03 -3.97 20.51
CA LEU A 46 -3.24 -3.08 21.65
C LEU A 46 -4.70 -3.10 22.14
N LEU A 47 -5.66 -3.07 21.22
CA LEU A 47 -7.08 -3.14 21.57
C LEU A 47 -7.46 -4.51 22.12
N ALA A 48 -6.96 -5.60 21.53
CA ALA A 48 -7.20 -6.96 22.01
C ALA A 48 -6.71 -7.16 23.45
N LEU A 49 -5.62 -6.48 23.84
CA LEU A 49 -5.12 -6.50 25.22
C LEU A 49 -5.84 -5.50 26.13
N GLY A 50 -6.21 -4.31 25.63
CA GLY A 50 -6.81 -3.24 26.43
C GLY A 50 -8.30 -3.42 26.75
N VAL A 51 -9.07 -4.05 25.86
CA VAL A 51 -10.50 -4.34 26.05
C VAL A 51 -10.77 -5.24 27.26
N PRO A 52 -10.13 -6.42 27.43
CA PRO A 52 -10.39 -7.28 28.60
C PRO A 52 -9.94 -6.65 29.92
N LEU A 53 -8.99 -5.71 29.89
CA LEU A 53 -8.54 -4.96 31.07
C LEU A 53 -9.48 -3.80 31.44
N GLY A 54 -10.52 -3.54 30.65
CA GLY A 54 -11.49 -2.46 30.90
C GLY A 54 -10.95 -1.05 30.68
N LEU A 55 -9.78 -0.92 30.05
CA LEU A 55 -9.10 0.37 29.82
C LEU A 55 -9.74 1.18 28.69
N VAL A 56 -10.47 0.53 27.80
CA VAL A 56 -11.04 1.11 26.57
C VAL A 56 -12.46 0.62 26.39
N SER A 57 -13.40 1.54 26.14
CA SER A 57 -14.78 1.15 25.82
C SER A 57 -14.85 0.51 24.43
N VAL A 58 -15.75 -0.46 24.25
CA VAL A 58 -15.96 -1.14 22.95
C VAL A 58 -16.30 -0.13 21.85
N ALA A 59 -17.10 0.90 22.16
CA ALA A 59 -17.42 1.96 21.23
C ALA A 59 -16.17 2.74 20.75
N LEU A 60 -15.27 3.10 21.68
CA LEU A 60 -14.02 3.77 21.32
C LEU A 60 -13.09 2.85 20.53
N ALA A 61 -13.02 1.57 20.90
CA ALA A 61 -12.22 0.57 20.20
C ALA A 61 -12.67 0.39 18.74
N VAL A 62 -13.97 0.37 18.47
CA VAL A 62 -14.49 0.25 17.09
C VAL A 62 -14.23 1.53 16.29
N VAL A 63 -14.53 2.71 16.85
CA VAL A 63 -14.36 3.97 16.13
C VAL A 63 -12.88 4.27 15.85
N VAL A 64 -12.01 4.11 16.83
CA VAL A 64 -10.57 4.41 16.65
C VAL A 64 -9.84 3.24 15.98
N GLY A 65 -10.15 2.02 16.39
CA GLY A 65 -9.44 0.82 15.96
C GLY A 65 -9.81 0.31 14.57
N ASP A 66 -11.09 0.33 14.19
CA ASP A 66 -11.51 -0.17 12.89
C ASP A 66 -11.71 0.97 11.90
N MET A 67 -12.54 1.97 12.25
CA MET A 67 -12.77 3.11 11.35
C MET A 67 -11.54 4.03 11.26
N GLY A 68 -10.97 4.43 12.40
CA GLY A 68 -9.79 5.28 12.46
C GLY A 68 -8.58 4.64 11.78
N MET A 69 -8.35 3.34 12.02
CA MET A 69 -7.29 2.62 11.32
C MET A 69 -7.54 2.62 9.81
N SER A 70 -8.74 2.22 9.35
CA SER A 70 -9.06 2.15 7.91
C SER A 70 -8.75 3.45 7.18
N LEU A 71 -9.13 4.59 7.77
CA LEU A 71 -8.82 5.91 7.24
C LEU A 71 -7.30 6.20 7.24
N GLY A 72 -6.59 5.85 8.31
CA GLY A 72 -5.14 6.02 8.41
C GLY A 72 -4.36 5.21 7.36
N VAL A 73 -4.74 3.95 7.14
CA VAL A 73 -4.11 3.06 6.13
C VAL A 73 -4.32 3.64 4.74
N THR A 74 -5.54 4.10 4.47
CA THR A 74 -5.94 4.67 3.18
C THR A 74 -5.18 5.95 2.90
N GLY A 75 -5.07 6.86 3.89
CA GLY A 75 -4.26 8.07 3.79
C GLY A 75 -2.79 7.77 3.53
N ASN A 76 -2.21 6.77 4.20
CA ASN A 76 -0.82 6.36 3.96
C ASN A 76 -0.64 5.75 2.56
N ALA A 77 -1.62 5.01 2.05
CA ALA A 77 -1.60 4.48 0.68
C ALA A 77 -1.64 5.60 -0.37
N MET A 78 -2.37 6.70 -0.13
CA MET A 78 -2.40 7.85 -1.05
C MET A 78 -1.03 8.50 -1.27
N ARG A 79 -0.06 8.33 -0.36
CA ARG A 79 1.31 8.83 -0.55
C ARG A 79 2.01 8.21 -1.76
N LEU A 80 1.61 7.01 -2.19
CA LEU A 80 2.10 6.38 -3.42
C LEU A 80 1.65 7.06 -4.70
N ALA A 81 0.62 7.91 -4.65
CA ALA A 81 0.14 8.63 -5.84
C ALA A 81 1.16 9.66 -6.36
N ASN A 82 2.20 9.98 -5.59
CA ASN A 82 3.26 10.92 -5.96
C ASN A 82 4.52 10.23 -6.52
N VAL A 83 4.44 8.98 -6.96
CA VAL A 83 5.56 8.32 -7.66
C VAL A 83 5.44 8.65 -9.14
N GLU A 84 6.11 9.71 -9.59
CA GLU A 84 6.14 10.06 -11.01
C GLU A 84 6.97 9.04 -11.83
N PRO A 85 6.51 8.63 -13.01
CA PRO A 85 7.32 7.88 -13.96
C PRO A 85 8.48 8.73 -14.46
N GLU A 86 9.69 8.23 -14.24
CA GLU A 86 10.89 8.81 -14.83
C GLU A 86 10.75 8.76 -16.35
N ARG A 87 10.66 9.94 -16.97
CA ARG A 87 10.46 10.10 -18.41
C ARG A 87 11.74 9.62 -19.10
N SER A 88 11.65 8.54 -19.89
CA SER A 88 12.72 8.12 -20.79
C SER A 88 13.14 9.34 -21.63
N PRO A 89 14.43 9.72 -21.70
CA PRO A 89 14.85 10.78 -22.59
C PRO A 89 14.51 10.37 -24.02
N ASP A 90 13.72 11.21 -24.69
CA ASP A 90 13.31 11.02 -26.07
C ASP A 90 14.57 10.75 -26.92
N LEU A 91 14.72 9.51 -27.40
CA LEU A 91 15.74 9.17 -28.38
C LEU A 91 15.23 9.69 -29.74
N GLU A 92 15.64 10.91 -30.09
CA GLU A 92 15.57 11.46 -31.46
C GLU A 92 16.36 10.61 -32.47
#